data_AF-A0A5K0XI37-F1
#
_entry.id   AF-A0A5K0XI37-F1
#
_cell.length_a   1.000
_cell.length_b   1.000
_cell.length_c   1.000
_cell.angle_alpha   90.00
_cell.angle_beta   90.00
_cell.angle_gamma   90.00
#
_symmetry.space_group_name_H-M   'P 1'
#
loop_
_entity.id
_entity.type
_entity.pdbx_description
1 polymer ?
#
loop_
_entity_poly.entity_id
_entity_poly.type
_entity_poly.pdbx_seq_one_letter_code
_entity_poly.pdbx_strand_id
1 'polypeptide(L)'
;ITDPEFKLPAAVFIIFNIYTLVEYLLCGLSLREWWNNQRMAKIVSSTAWLFGLLAVLLKVFGVSETVFELTRKDDLEGAPTEAGKFIFDSSAIYVPATTLLFVNLAALALGLAKVAMEMEASAN
;
A
#
# COMPACT_ATOMS: atom_id res chain seq x y z
N ILE A 1 25.21 -4.62 10.00
CA ILE A 1 24.16 -5.68 10.07
C ILE A 1 24.59 -6.73 11.10
N THR A 2 25.00 -6.30 12.29
CA THR A 2 25.56 -7.20 13.32
C THR A 2 24.82 -7.04 14.64
N ASP A 3 24.04 -5.96 14.78
CA ASP A 3 23.28 -5.61 15.97
C ASP A 3 22.14 -6.62 16.20
N PRO A 4 22.03 -7.20 17.40
CA PRO A 4 21.02 -8.20 17.73
C PRO A 4 19.58 -7.73 17.47
N GLU A 5 19.34 -6.43 17.65
CA GLU A 5 18.01 -5.80 17.57
C GLU A 5 17.44 -5.81 16.14
N PHE A 6 18.30 -5.79 15.12
CA PHE A 6 17.88 -5.82 13.73
C PHE A 6 17.65 -7.25 13.20
N LYS A 7 18.30 -8.25 13.82
CA LYS A 7 18.24 -9.64 13.34
C LYS A 7 16.84 -10.23 13.47
N LEU A 8 16.17 -9.97 14.59
CA LEU A 8 14.85 -10.54 14.85
C LEU A 8 13.79 -10.01 13.86
N PRO A 9 13.60 -8.68 13.65
CA PRO A 9 12.68 -8.19 12.63
C PRO A 9 13.03 -8.66 11.22
N ALA A 10 14.32 -8.67 10.87
CA ALA A 10 14.77 -9.12 9.55
C ALA A 10 14.46 -10.61 9.31
N ALA A 11 14.70 -11.46 10.31
CA ALA A 11 14.39 -12.89 10.23
C ALA A 11 12.88 -13.13 10.06
N VAL A 12 12.05 -12.47 10.87
CA VAL A 12 10.59 -12.57 10.77
C VAL A 12 10.11 -12.11 9.38
N PHE A 13 10.64 -11.01 8.87
CA PHE A 13 10.31 -10.49 7.54
C PHE A 13 10.67 -11.51 6.44
N ILE A 14 11.88 -12.07 6.47
CA ILE A 14 12.34 -13.04 5.45
C ILE A 14 11.48 -14.31 5.51
N ILE A 15 11.28 -14.88 6.71
CA ILE A 15 10.52 -16.11 6.90
C ILE A 15 9.09 -15.93 6.40
N PHE A 16 8.43 -14.81 6.75
CA PHE A 16 7.06 -14.53 6.32
C PHE A 16 6.93 -14.42 4.79
N ASN A 17 7.87 -13.71 4.13
CA ASN A 17 7.84 -13.58 2.68
C ASN A 17 8.06 -14.93 1.98
N ILE A 18 9.02 -15.73 2.46
CA ILE A 18 9.27 -17.07 1.89
C ILE A 18 8.05 -17.98 2.11
N TYR A 19 7.50 -17.99 3.32
CA TYR A 19 6.33 -18.80 3.67
C TYR A 19 5.15 -18.48 2.74
N THR A 20 4.76 -17.21 2.63
CA THR A 20 3.65 -16.80 1.78
C THR A 20 3.91 -17.06 0.29
N LEU A 21 5.16 -16.94 -0.15
CA LEU A 21 5.55 -17.26 -1.52
C LEU A 21 5.37 -18.76 -1.82
N VAL A 22 5.85 -19.62 -0.93
CA VAL A 22 5.72 -21.07 -1.05
C VAL A 22 4.25 -21.47 -1.05
N GLU A 23 3.44 -20.91 -0.16
CA GLU A 23 2.00 -21.16 -0.11
C GLU A 23 1.31 -20.83 -1.45
N TYR A 24 1.63 -19.68 -2.05
CA TYR A 24 1.12 -19.31 -3.37
C TYR A 24 1.50 -20.33 -4.45
N LEU A 25 2.78 -20.75 -4.47
CA LEU A 25 3.27 -21.73 -5.44
C LEU A 25 2.62 -23.12 -5.23
N LEU A 26 2.39 -23.53 -3.98
CA LEU A 26 1.71 -24.78 -3.65
C LEU A 26 0.23 -24.76 -4.07
N CYS A 27 -0.42 -23.59 -4.01
CA CYS A 27 -1.77 -23.37 -4.54
C CYS A 27 -1.83 -23.28 -6.09
N GLY A 28 -0.69 -23.46 -6.78
CA GLY A 28 -0.61 -23.36 -8.24
C GLY A 28 -0.68 -21.94 -8.79
N LEU A 29 -0.48 -20.93 -7.94
CA LEU A 29 -0.45 -19.52 -8.34
C LEU A 29 0.97 -19.09 -8.74
N SER A 30 1.06 -18.07 -9.57
CA SER A 30 2.30 -17.52 -10.08
C SER A 30 2.97 -16.54 -9.10
N LEU A 31 4.29 -16.36 -9.26
CA LEU A 31 5.06 -15.32 -8.56
C LEU A 31 4.48 -13.91 -8.79
N ARG A 32 3.92 -13.67 -9.99
CA ARG A 32 3.30 -12.40 -10.35
C ARG A 32 2.03 -12.16 -9.52
N GLU A 33 1.23 -13.18 -9.30
CA GLU A 33 0.01 -13.09 -8.48
C GLU A 33 0.35 -12.88 -7.01
N TRP A 34 1.37 -13.57 -6.48
CA TRP A 34 1.87 -13.31 -5.13
C TRP A 34 2.34 -11.87 -4.98
N TRP A 35 3.16 -11.37 -5.91
CA TRP A 35 3.66 -10.00 -5.86
C TRP A 35 2.53 -8.97 -5.97
N ASN A 36 1.53 -9.25 -6.82
CA ASN A 36 0.35 -8.40 -6.94
C ASN A 36 -0.44 -8.36 -5.63
N ASN A 37 -0.61 -9.50 -4.95
CA ASN A 37 -1.24 -9.55 -3.64
C ASN A 37 -0.47 -8.74 -2.59
N GLN A 38 0.86 -8.89 -2.52
CA GLN A 38 1.70 -8.11 -1.59
C GLN A 38 1.59 -6.59 -1.84
N ARG A 39 1.53 -6.18 -3.11
CA ARG A 39 1.30 -4.77 -3.48
C ARG A 39 -0.07 -4.29 -3.02
N MET A 40 -1.12 -5.05 -3.32
CA MET A 40 -2.49 -4.68 -2.96
C MET A 40 -2.71 -4.66 -1.45
N ALA A 41 -2.13 -5.59 -0.71
CA ALA A 41 -2.21 -5.61 0.76
C ALA A 41 -1.71 -4.29 1.38
N LYS A 42 -0.59 -3.75 0.87
CA LYS A 42 -0.06 -2.46 1.32
C LYS A 42 -1.00 -1.30 0.96
N ILE A 43 -1.52 -1.27 -0.25
CA ILE A 43 -2.45 -0.22 -0.69
C ILE A 43 -3.71 -0.25 0.18
N VAL A 44 -4.36 -1.41 0.31
CA VAL A 44 -5.60 -1.57 1.11
C VAL A 44 -5.37 -1.23 2.58
N SER A 45 -4.25 -1.64 3.17
CA SER A 45 -3.91 -1.28 4.55
C SER A 45 -3.75 0.24 4.70
N SER A 46 -3.13 0.91 3.72
CA SER A 46 -2.96 2.37 3.76
C SER A 46 -4.24 3.15 3.46
N THR A 47 -5.23 2.57 2.79
CA THR A 47 -6.43 3.29 2.36
C THR A 47 -7.66 2.86 3.14
N ALA A 48 -8.09 1.61 2.99
CA ALA A 48 -9.31 1.09 3.60
C ALA A 48 -9.28 1.17 5.13
N TRP A 49 -8.13 0.88 5.75
CA TRP A 49 -8.03 0.97 7.22
C TRP A 49 -8.02 2.41 7.71
N LEU A 50 -7.41 3.35 6.98
CA LEU A 50 -7.47 4.78 7.33
C LEU A 50 -8.90 5.31 7.24
N PHE A 51 -9.60 5.03 6.14
CA PHE A 51 -11.01 5.43 5.99
C PHE A 51 -11.92 4.72 7.00
N GLY A 52 -11.67 3.45 7.30
CA GLY A 52 -12.38 2.69 8.33
C GLY A 52 -12.20 3.30 9.73
N LEU A 53 -10.95 3.63 10.10
CA LEU A 53 -10.64 4.31 11.35
C LEU A 53 -11.33 5.68 11.40
N LEU A 54 -11.24 6.47 10.33
CA LEU A 54 -11.86 7.79 10.25
C LEU A 54 -13.38 7.69 10.40
N ALA A 55 -14.03 6.72 9.75
CA ALA A 55 -15.46 6.48 9.87
C ALA A 55 -15.86 6.14 11.31
N VAL A 56 -15.10 5.27 11.99
CA VAL A 56 -15.33 4.95 13.40
C VAL A 56 -15.17 6.18 14.28
N LEU A 57 -14.13 7.00 14.06
CA LEU A 57 -13.93 8.23 14.82
C LEU A 57 -15.08 9.22 14.62
N LEU A 58 -15.48 9.48 13.37
CA LEU A 58 -16.59 10.38 13.05
C LEU A 58 -17.91 9.92 13.69
N LYS A 59 -18.13 8.60 13.77
CA LYS A 59 -19.27 8.02 14.47
C LYS A 59 -19.20 8.24 15.98
N VAL A 60 -18.04 8.01 16.60
CA VAL A 60 -17.83 8.25 18.04
C VAL A 60 -18.05 9.72 18.40
N PHE A 61 -17.65 10.65 17.53
CA PHE A 61 -17.90 12.09 17.72
C PHE A 61 -19.33 12.52 17.37
N GLY A 62 -20.20 11.61 16.95
CA GLY A 62 -21.60 11.91 16.60
C GLY A 62 -21.76 12.75 15.32
N VAL A 63 -20.70 12.85 14.50
CA VAL A 63 -20.67 13.66 13.27
C VAL A 63 -21.28 12.89 12.08
N SER A 64 -21.26 11.56 12.12
CA SER A 64 -21.73 10.71 11.02
C SER A 64 -22.51 9.49 11.51
N GLU A 65 -23.66 9.23 10.88
CA GLU A 65 -24.25 7.88 10.86
C GLU A 65 -23.58 7.08 9.75
N THR A 66 -22.81 6.06 10.12
CA THR A 66 -22.16 5.17 9.16
C THR A 66 -23.21 4.31 8.46
N VAL A 67 -23.84 4.83 7.41
CA VAL A 67 -24.67 4.05 6.51
C VAL A 67 -23.72 3.23 5.64
N PHE A 68 -23.88 1.91 5.67
CA PHE A 68 -23.15 1.03 4.77
C PHE A 68 -23.54 1.41 3.33
N GLU A 69 -22.66 2.12 2.64
CA GLU A 69 -22.85 2.43 1.24
C GLU A 69 -22.67 1.10 0.47
N LEU A 70 -23.80 0.51 0.09
CA LEU A 70 -23.80 -0.68 -0.76
C LEU A 70 -23.05 -0.30 -2.03
N THR A 71 -21.89 -0.91 -2.25
CA THR A 71 -21.17 -0.79 -3.53
C THR A 71 -22.12 -1.26 -4.61
N ARG A 72 -22.65 -0.32 -5.40
CA ARG A 72 -23.49 -0.67 -6.55
C ARG A 72 -22.65 -1.56 -7.44
N LYS A 73 -23.15 -2.77 -7.68
CA LYS A 73 -22.63 -3.61 -8.73
C LYS A 73 -23.14 -2.96 -10.00
N ASP A 74 -22.31 -2.15 -10.64
CA ASP A 74 -22.67 -1.59 -11.94
C ASP A 74 -22.97 -2.78 -12.87
N ASP A 75 -24.18 -2.81 -13.43
CA ASP A 75 -24.54 -3.78 -14.46
C ASP A 75 -23.59 -3.54 -15.63
N LEU A 76 -22.64 -4.45 -15.81
CA LEU A 76 -21.65 -4.47 -16.90
C LEU A 76 -22.31 -4.73 -18.28
N GLU A 77 -23.57 -4.35 -18.47
CA GLU A 77 -24.26 -4.38 -19.77
C GLU A 77 -23.68 -3.29 -20.68
N GLY A 78 -22.48 -3.54 -21.20
CA GLY A 78 -21.82 -2.69 -22.18
C GLY A 78 -20.32 -2.46 -21.96
N ALA A 79 -19.72 -3.00 -20.90
CA ALA A 79 -18.27 -2.90 -20.73
C ALA A 79 -17.56 -3.73 -21.81
N PRO A 80 -16.57 -3.16 -22.53
CA PRO A 80 -15.78 -3.93 -23.48
C PRO A 80 -15.12 -5.09 -22.74
N THR A 81 -14.97 -6.20 -23.45
CA THR A 81 -14.34 -7.47 -23.04
C THR A 81 -12.88 -7.30 -22.62
N GLU A 82 -12.61 -6.50 -21.59
CA GLU A 82 -11.33 -6.36 -20.88
C GLU A 82 -11.47 -6.94 -19.48
N ALA A 83 -11.99 -8.17 -19.40
CA ALA A 83 -12.04 -8.96 -18.18
C ALA A 83 -10.61 -9.11 -17.63
N GLY A 84 -10.25 -8.33 -16.62
CA GLY A 84 -8.92 -8.32 -16.00
C GLY A 84 -8.26 -6.94 -15.86
N LYS A 85 -8.85 -5.87 -16.41
CA LYS A 85 -8.32 -4.51 -16.22
C LYS A 85 -9.11 -3.77 -15.14
N PHE A 86 -8.40 -3.37 -14.09
CA PHE A 86 -8.96 -2.53 -13.04
C PHE A 86 -9.15 -1.12 -13.60
N ILE A 87 -10.39 -0.67 -13.74
CA ILE A 87 -10.70 0.71 -14.13
C ILE A 87 -10.66 1.52 -12.84
N PHE A 88 -9.72 2.47 -12.77
CA PHE A 88 -9.62 3.40 -11.67
C PHE A 88 -10.66 4.51 -11.87
N ASP A 89 -11.58 4.65 -10.93
CA ASP A 89 -12.47 5.80 -10.83
C ASP A 89 -11.80 6.94 -10.05
N SER A 90 -12.42 8.11 -10.03
CA SER A 90 -11.92 9.27 -9.27
C SER A 90 -12.23 9.16 -7.76
N SER A 91 -12.15 7.95 -7.19
CA SER A 91 -12.51 7.70 -5.79
C SER A 91 -11.50 8.30 -4.80
N ALA A 92 -12.03 8.83 -3.70
CA ALA A 92 -11.23 9.38 -2.60
C ALA A 92 -10.32 8.32 -1.94
N ILE A 93 -10.59 7.02 -2.15
CA ILE A 93 -9.77 5.93 -1.61
C ILE A 93 -8.32 5.96 -2.11
N TYR A 94 -8.05 6.56 -3.27
CA TYR A 94 -6.69 6.67 -3.81
C TYR A 94 -5.87 7.81 -3.19
N VAL A 95 -6.54 8.80 -2.57
CA VAL A 95 -5.88 10.00 -2.03
C VAL A 95 -4.83 9.68 -0.97
N PRO A 96 -5.08 8.81 0.04
CA PRO A 96 -4.05 8.51 1.04
C PRO A 96 -2.83 7.81 0.43
N ALA A 97 -3.04 6.86 -0.48
CA ALA A 97 -1.96 6.13 -1.13
C ALA A 97 -1.09 7.04 -2.01
N THR A 98 -1.70 7.95 -2.79
CA THR A 98 -0.96 8.91 -3.62
C THR A 98 -0.26 9.97 -2.78
N THR A 99 -0.88 10.43 -1.70
CA THR A 99 -0.26 11.37 -0.76
C THR A 99 1.00 10.75 -0.13
N LEU A 100 0.90 9.50 0.33
CA LEU A 100 2.05 8.77 0.89
C LEU A 100 3.18 8.63 -0.13
N LEU A 101 2.86 8.36 -1.41
CA LEU A 101 3.84 8.31 -2.49
C LEU A 101 4.58 9.65 -2.63
N PHE A 102 3.85 10.77 -2.72
CA PHE A 102 4.48 12.08 -2.90
C PHE A 102 5.32 12.49 -1.69
N VAL A 103 4.87 12.21 -0.47
CA VAL A 103 5.64 12.46 0.75
C VAL A 103 6.96 11.68 0.74
N ASN A 104 6.93 10.39 0.38
CA ASN A 104 8.14 9.58 0.30
C ASN A 104 9.10 10.05 -0.82
N LEU A 105 8.57 10.43 -1.98
CA LEU A 105 9.38 10.96 -3.08
C LEU A 105 10.04 12.29 -2.72
N ALA A 106 9.31 13.19 -2.06
CA ALA A 106 9.86 14.45 -1.58
C ALA A 106 10.96 14.22 -0.53
N ALA A 107 10.72 13.33 0.44
CA ALA A 107 11.72 12.97 1.46
C ALA A 107 12.99 12.37 0.84
N LEU A 108 12.84 11.48 -0.15
CA LEU A 108 13.97 10.90 -0.88
C LEU A 108 14.76 11.97 -1.63
N ALA A 109 14.08 12.86 -2.35
CA ALA A 109 14.73 13.94 -3.10
C ALA A 109 15.51 14.89 -2.17
N LEU A 110 14.90 15.30 -1.05
CA LEU A 110 15.56 16.14 -0.05
C LEU A 110 16.75 15.43 0.62
N GLY A 111 16.61 14.14 0.93
CA GLY A 111 17.70 13.34 1.50
C GLY A 111 18.89 13.21 0.55
N LEU A 112 18.65 12.93 -0.73
CA LEU A 112 19.69 12.86 -1.75
C LEU A 112 20.37 14.22 -1.97
N ALA A 113 19.60 15.30 -2.02
CA ALA A 113 20.15 16.65 -2.15
C ALA A 113 21.06 17.01 -0.96
N LYS A 114 20.65 16.65 0.27
CA LYS A 114 21.46 16.87 1.47
C LYS A 114 22.78 16.10 1.41
N VAL A 115 22.74 14.81 1.06
CA VAL A 115 23.95 13.98 0.94
C VAL A 115 24.88 14.53 -0.15
N ALA A 116 24.35 14.97 -1.29
CA ALA A 116 25.15 15.56 -2.35
C ALA A 116 25.87 16.84 -1.90
N MET A 117 25.16 17.74 -1.20
CA MET A 117 25.75 18.96 -0.64
C MET A 117 26.83 18.65 0.43
N GLU A 118 26.62 17.64 1.27
CA GLU A 118 27.63 17.20 2.25
C GLU A 118 28.88 16.62 1.58
N MET A 119 28.73 15.89 0.47
CA MET A 119 29.87 15.40 -0.31
C MET A 119 30.64 16.54 -0.99
N GLU A 120 29.96 17.54 -1.53
CA GLU A 120 30.61 18.73 -2.11
C GLU A 120 31.35 19.54 -1.04
N ALA A 121 30.76 19.71 0.14
CA ALA A 121 31.38 20.41 1.26
C ALA A 121 32.60 19.68 1.86
N SER A 122 32.62 18.34 1.83
CA SER A 122 33.78 17.54 2.28
C SER A 122 34.90 17.46 1.24
N ALA A 123 34.65 17.84 0.00
CA ALA A 123 35.62 17.79 -1.10
C ALA A 123 36.39 19.12 -1.29
N ASN A 124 36.02 20.18 -0.55
CA ASN A 124 36.55 21.53 -0.65
C ASN A 124 37.24 21.96 0.65
#